data_AF-A0A838VVF2-F1
#
_entry.id   AF-A0A838VVF2-F1
#
_cell.length_a   1.000
_cell.length_b   1.000
_cell.length_c   1.000
_cell.angle_alpha   90.00
_cell.angle_beta   90.00
_cell.angle_gamma   90.00
#
_symmetry.space_group_name_H-M   'P 1'
#
loop_
_entity.id
_entity.type
_entity.pdbx_description
1 polymer ?
#
loop_
_entity_poly.entity_id
_entity_poly.type
_entity_poly.pdbx_seq_one_letter_code
_entity_poly.pdbx_strand_id
1 'polypeptide(L)'
;MASLISQALVLRTYMPYSQKVSLLISGKGRIDAVVPRAIAERLSNGALVQCMVRTWGSTQSVSQVELLEVPFHWGVAHLPFLHHVLELCYYFLPLNQESDDIVDLVQLLYTMPELFKETGAQKIFLSKFFQKIGLYPFDRASYDARFLRLILGPNDSSVEGSLSEKLAGNGYKQLKRWLLGCISAHPYGYRLKTIDFLKKLDVHE
;
A
#
# COMPACT_ATOMS: atom_id res chain seq x y z
N MET A 1 -22.97 -18.28 -11.66
CA MET A 1 -22.37 -17.40 -10.63
C MET A 1 -22.46 -15.98 -11.13
N ALA A 2 -23.04 -15.07 -10.34
CA ALA A 2 -23.14 -13.66 -10.69
C ALA A 2 -21.74 -13.06 -10.74
N SER A 3 -21.39 -12.43 -11.87
CA SER A 3 -20.16 -11.67 -12.00
C SER A 3 -20.39 -10.27 -11.43
N LEU A 4 -19.74 -9.97 -10.31
CA LEU A 4 -19.77 -8.63 -9.73
C LEU A 4 -18.71 -7.77 -10.40
N ILE A 5 -19.10 -6.53 -10.72
CA ILE A 5 -18.17 -5.49 -11.13
C ILE A 5 -17.52 -4.95 -9.85
N SER A 6 -16.20 -4.89 -9.82
CA SER A 6 -15.43 -4.47 -8.65
C SER A 6 -14.38 -3.45 -9.04
N GLN A 7 -14.17 -2.46 -8.17
CA GLN A 7 -13.04 -1.55 -8.26
C GLN A 7 -11.78 -2.27 -7.77
N ALA A 8 -10.66 -2.04 -8.45
CA ALA A 8 -9.40 -2.70 -8.23
C ALA A 8 -8.23 -1.72 -8.38
N LEU A 9 -7.21 -1.89 -7.55
CA LEU A 9 -5.92 -1.23 -7.72
C LEU A 9 -4.94 -2.18 -8.42
N VAL A 10 -4.30 -1.72 -9.49
CA VAL A 10 -3.25 -2.47 -10.19
C VAL A 10 -1.96 -2.39 -9.39
N LEU A 11 -1.57 -3.49 -8.74
CA LEU A 11 -0.31 -3.55 -7.99
C LEU A 11 0.89 -3.77 -8.91
N ARG A 12 0.74 -4.66 -9.89
CA ARG A 12 1.83 -5.06 -10.78
C ARG A 12 1.33 -5.56 -12.12
N THR A 13 1.86 -5.01 -13.21
CA THR A 13 1.77 -5.58 -14.55
C THR A 13 3.06 -6.33 -14.89
N TYR A 14 2.94 -7.43 -15.65
CA TYR A 14 4.06 -8.31 -15.98
C TYR A 14 4.40 -8.23 -17.49
N MET A 15 4.56 -6.99 -17.95
CA MET A 15 4.81 -6.63 -19.35
C MET A 15 6.22 -6.94 -19.83
N PRO A 16 6.44 -7.10 -21.16
CA PRO A 16 5.44 -7.06 -22.25
C PRO A 16 4.86 -8.42 -22.65
N TYR A 17 5.32 -9.52 -22.07
CA TYR A 17 5.05 -10.87 -22.61
C TYR A 17 4.01 -11.69 -21.84
N SER A 18 3.58 -11.24 -20.67
CA SER A 18 2.62 -12.02 -19.89
C SER A 18 1.29 -11.30 -19.74
N GLN A 19 0.22 -12.05 -20.02
CA GLN A 19 -1.17 -11.66 -19.81
C GLN A 19 -1.53 -11.68 -18.32
N LYS A 20 -0.59 -11.40 -17.42
CA LYS A 20 -0.79 -11.47 -15.97
C LYS A 20 -0.78 -10.07 -15.36
N VAL A 21 -1.64 -9.88 -14.38
CA VAL A 21 -1.72 -8.67 -13.56
C VAL A 21 -1.97 -9.07 -12.11
N SER A 22 -1.37 -8.34 -11.18
CA SER A 22 -1.67 -8.44 -9.75
C SER A 22 -2.56 -7.27 -9.36
N LEU A 23 -3.70 -7.55 -8.73
CA LEU A 23 -4.72 -6.57 -8.36
C LEU A 23 -5.00 -6.64 -6.85
N LEU A 24 -5.35 -5.51 -6.25
CA LEU A 24 -5.91 -5.42 -4.91
C LEU A 24 -7.39 -5.04 -5.02
N ILE A 25 -8.29 -5.88 -4.50
CA ILE A 25 -9.74 -5.76 -4.68
C ILE A 25 -10.45 -5.95 -3.35
N SER A 26 -11.45 -5.11 -3.05
CA SER A 26 -12.30 -5.29 -1.88
C SER A 26 -13.08 -6.62 -1.95
N GLY A 27 -13.22 -7.30 -0.81
CA GLY A 27 -13.83 -8.63 -0.68
C GLY A 27 -13.02 -9.78 -1.31
N LYS A 28 -11.81 -9.52 -1.81
CA LYS A 28 -10.91 -10.55 -2.36
C LYS A 28 -9.45 -10.42 -1.93
N GLY A 29 -9.05 -9.20 -1.54
CA GLY A 29 -7.66 -8.82 -1.27
C GLY A 29 -6.78 -8.86 -2.52
N ARG A 30 -5.52 -9.29 -2.34
CA ARG A 30 -4.56 -9.40 -3.45
C ARG A 30 -4.85 -10.64 -4.28
N ILE A 31 -5.01 -10.46 -5.59
CA ILE A 31 -5.18 -11.54 -6.55
C ILE A 31 -4.16 -11.43 -7.67
N ASP A 32 -3.76 -12.58 -8.23
CA ASP A 32 -3.07 -12.62 -9.52
C ASP A 32 -4.07 -13.15 -10.56
N ALA A 33 -4.25 -12.40 -11.64
CA ALA A 33 -5.25 -12.69 -12.65
C ALA A 33 -4.69 -12.63 -14.07
N VAL A 34 -5.34 -13.36 -14.97
CA VAL A 34 -5.08 -13.31 -16.41
C VAL A 34 -5.99 -12.25 -17.05
N VAL A 35 -5.41 -11.42 -17.93
CA VAL A 35 -6.10 -10.36 -18.67
C VAL A 35 -5.84 -10.50 -20.17
N PRO A 36 -6.82 -10.17 -21.03
CA PRO A 36 -6.59 -10.06 -22.48
C PRO A 36 -5.40 -9.14 -22.79
N ARG A 37 -4.57 -9.51 -23.77
CA ARG A 37 -3.35 -8.75 -24.13
C ARG A 37 -3.62 -7.26 -24.38
N ALA A 38 -4.66 -6.95 -25.17
CA ALA A 38 -5.04 -5.57 -25.49
C ALA A 38 -5.43 -4.74 -24.25
N ILE A 39 -5.95 -5.38 -23.20
CA ILE A 39 -6.23 -4.72 -21.92
C ILE A 39 -4.93 -4.56 -21.14
N ALA A 40 -4.16 -5.64 -21.03
CA ALA A 40 -2.90 -5.63 -20.29
C ALA A 40 -2.02 -4.45 -20.73
N GLU A 41 -1.87 -4.23 -22.05
CA GLU A 41 -0.99 -3.19 -22.65
C GLU A 41 -1.38 -1.76 -22.25
N ARG A 42 -2.59 -1.58 -21.73
CA ARG A 42 -3.13 -0.28 -21.27
C ARG A 42 -3.06 -0.10 -19.76
N LEU A 43 -2.70 -1.14 -19.01
CA LEU A 43 -2.62 -1.09 -17.55
C LEU A 43 -1.23 -0.65 -17.10
N SER A 44 -1.19 0.23 -16.11
CA SER A 44 0.02 0.66 -15.41
C SER A 44 -0.06 0.33 -13.93
N ASN A 45 1.09 0.18 -13.27
CA ASN A 45 1.13 0.01 -11.82
C ASN A 45 0.57 1.28 -11.16
N GLY A 46 -0.27 1.08 -10.14
CA GLY A 46 -0.98 2.16 -9.47
C GLY A 46 -2.23 2.62 -10.20
N ALA A 47 -2.60 2.07 -11.35
CA ALA A 47 -3.86 2.39 -11.99
C ALA A 47 -5.04 1.90 -11.14
N LEU A 48 -6.05 2.73 -10.99
CA LEU A 48 -7.33 2.38 -10.42
C LEU A 48 -8.27 2.01 -11.56
N VAL A 49 -8.86 0.82 -11.48
CA VAL A 49 -9.71 0.28 -12.54
C VAL A 49 -11.01 -0.26 -11.98
N GLN A 50 -12.05 -0.26 -12.79
CA GLN A 50 -13.25 -1.04 -12.57
C GLN A 50 -13.18 -2.27 -13.47
N CYS A 51 -13.48 -3.46 -12.93
CA CYS A 51 -13.34 -4.68 -13.70
C CYS A 51 -14.29 -5.80 -13.24
N MET A 52 -14.48 -6.76 -14.13
CA MET A 52 -15.20 -8.00 -13.83
C MET A 52 -14.20 -9.14 -13.60
N VAL A 53 -14.19 -9.67 -12.38
CA VAL A 53 -13.36 -10.81 -11.99
C VAL A 53 -14.16 -12.11 -12.13
N ARG A 54 -13.61 -13.09 -12.82
CA ARG A 54 -14.16 -14.45 -12.93
C ARG A 54 -13.15 -15.45 -12.38
N THR A 55 -13.66 -16.49 -11.73
CA THR A 55 -12.82 -17.55 -11.14
C THR A 55 -13.13 -18.88 -11.82
N TRP A 56 -12.09 -19.54 -12.32
CA TRP A 56 -12.15 -20.86 -12.96
C TRP A 56 -11.12 -21.78 -12.30
N GLY A 57 -11.58 -22.60 -11.36
CA GLY A 57 -10.67 -23.38 -10.51
C GLY A 57 -9.77 -22.45 -9.69
N SER A 58 -8.46 -22.66 -9.78
CA SER A 58 -7.44 -21.81 -9.14
C SER A 58 -7.08 -20.55 -9.94
N THR A 59 -7.58 -20.42 -11.17
CA THR A 59 -7.24 -19.33 -12.08
C THR A 59 -8.27 -18.22 -11.98
N GLN A 60 -7.81 -16.98 -11.84
CA GLN A 60 -8.67 -15.81 -11.94
C GLN A 60 -8.45 -15.13 -13.29
N SER A 61 -9.54 -14.74 -13.94
CA SER A 61 -9.52 -13.96 -15.17
C SER A 61 -10.25 -12.64 -14.97
N VAL A 62 -9.72 -11.59 -15.58
CA VAL A 62 -10.27 -10.24 -15.49
C VAL A 62 -10.66 -9.77 -16.88
N SER A 63 -11.87 -9.23 -16.96
CA SER A 63 -12.50 -8.77 -18.20
C SER A 63 -13.27 -7.47 -17.94
N GLN A 64 -13.75 -6.82 -19.01
CA GLN A 64 -14.51 -5.56 -18.92
C GLN A 64 -13.78 -4.52 -18.05
N VAL A 65 -12.50 -4.28 -18.35
CA VAL A 65 -11.67 -3.37 -17.57
C VAL A 65 -11.86 -1.95 -18.08
N GLU A 66 -12.35 -1.09 -17.19
CA GLU A 66 -12.44 0.35 -17.37
C GLU A 66 -11.40 1.03 -16.49
N LEU A 67 -10.60 1.91 -17.09
CA LEU A 67 -9.60 2.70 -16.38
C LEU A 67 -10.29 3.88 -15.71
N LEU A 68 -10.32 3.91 -14.38
CA LEU A 68 -10.93 5.01 -13.62
C LEU A 68 -9.93 6.13 -13.40
N GLU A 69 -8.73 5.79 -12.94
CA GLU A 69 -7.70 6.77 -12.61
C GLU A 69 -6.30 6.19 -12.80
N VAL A 70 -5.36 7.08 -13.15
CA VAL A 70 -3.92 6.82 -13.14
C VAL A 70 -3.31 7.86 -12.19
N PRO A 71 -2.29 7.52 -11.39
CA PRO A 71 -1.75 8.41 -10.37
C PRO A 71 -0.88 9.54 -10.96
N PHE A 72 -1.34 10.23 -12.01
CA PHE A 72 -0.65 11.37 -12.62
C PHE A 72 -0.62 12.61 -11.71
N HIS A 73 -1.58 12.72 -10.80
CA HIS A 73 -1.63 13.79 -9.81
C HIS A 73 -0.49 13.67 -8.78
N TRP A 74 0.14 12.49 -8.66
CA TRP A 74 1.36 12.32 -7.89
C TRP A 74 2.51 12.99 -8.64
N GLY A 75 2.91 14.19 -8.20
CA GLY A 75 4.11 14.84 -8.70
C GLY A 75 5.32 13.90 -8.59
N VAL A 76 6.33 14.10 -9.45
CA VAL A 76 7.54 13.23 -9.54
C VAL A 76 8.19 12.99 -8.16
N ALA A 77 8.11 13.97 -7.26
CA ALA A 77 8.65 13.88 -5.90
C ALA A 77 7.96 12.82 -5.01
N HIS A 78 6.67 12.55 -5.22
CA HIS A 78 5.87 11.69 -4.35
C HIS A 78 5.61 10.30 -4.95
N LEU A 79 5.87 10.12 -6.25
CA LEU A 79 5.78 8.83 -6.93
C LEU A 79 6.56 7.69 -6.23
N PRO A 80 7.76 7.92 -5.64
CA PRO A 80 8.46 6.88 -4.88
C PRO A 80 7.66 6.34 -3.69
N PHE A 81 6.87 7.17 -3.01
CA PHE A 81 6.01 6.75 -1.91
C PHE A 81 4.91 5.80 -2.39
N LEU A 82 4.18 6.20 -3.44
CA LEU A 82 3.15 5.35 -4.04
C LEU A 82 3.73 4.01 -4.48
N HIS A 83 4.86 4.01 -5.20
CA HIS A 83 5.53 2.78 -5.59
C HIS A 83 5.91 1.91 -4.39
N HIS A 84 6.36 2.51 -3.29
CA HIS A 84 6.66 1.77 -2.07
C HIS A 84 5.41 1.08 -1.50
N VAL A 85 4.28 1.78 -1.45
CA VAL A 85 3.00 1.19 -1.00
C VAL A 85 2.56 0.05 -1.92
N LEU A 86 2.68 0.20 -3.23
CA LEU A 86 2.34 -0.86 -4.19
C LEU A 86 3.22 -2.10 -3.99
N GLU A 87 4.54 -1.92 -3.77
CA GLU A 87 5.43 -3.04 -3.48
C GLU A 87 5.09 -3.72 -2.15
N LEU A 88 4.73 -2.96 -1.11
CA LEU A 88 4.28 -3.52 0.16
C LEU A 88 3.00 -4.34 -0.04
N CYS A 89 1.97 -3.78 -0.67
CA CYS A 89 0.75 -4.53 -0.99
C CYS A 89 1.07 -5.81 -1.77
N TYR A 90 1.96 -5.73 -2.75
CA TYR A 90 2.33 -6.87 -3.58
C TYR A 90 3.12 -7.95 -2.82
N TYR A 91 4.09 -7.59 -1.98
CA TYR A 91 4.94 -8.61 -1.33
C TYR A 91 4.42 -9.05 0.05
N PHE A 92 3.63 -8.23 0.74
CA PHE A 92 3.26 -8.45 2.13
C PHE A 92 1.84 -8.97 2.30
N LEU A 93 0.93 -8.72 1.35
CA LEU A 93 -0.43 -9.25 1.45
C LEU A 93 -0.48 -10.71 0.98
N PRO A 94 -1.15 -11.62 1.69
CA PRO A 94 -1.42 -12.97 1.20
C PRO A 94 -2.31 -12.94 -0.07
N LEU A 95 -2.19 -13.97 -0.92
CA LEU A 95 -3.04 -14.11 -2.11
C LEU A 95 -4.43 -14.60 -1.71
N ASN A 96 -5.47 -14.03 -2.32
CA ASN A 96 -6.88 -14.42 -2.17
C ASN A 96 -7.41 -14.38 -0.74
N GLN A 97 -6.83 -13.54 0.11
CA GLN A 97 -7.32 -13.30 1.46
C GLN A 97 -7.85 -11.88 1.55
N GLU A 98 -9.09 -11.75 2.01
CA GLU A 98 -9.76 -10.46 2.17
C GLU A 98 -8.93 -9.50 3.02
N SER A 99 -8.85 -8.25 2.55
CA SER A 99 -8.03 -7.21 3.16
C SER A 99 -8.67 -5.84 2.94
N ASP A 100 -9.98 -5.73 3.20
CA ASP A 100 -10.77 -4.49 2.98
C ASP A 100 -10.19 -3.30 3.72
N ASP A 101 -9.75 -3.50 4.96
CA ASP A 101 -9.04 -2.50 5.75
C ASP A 101 -7.81 -1.89 5.05
N ILE A 102 -7.12 -2.68 4.24
CA ILE A 102 -5.96 -2.25 3.45
C ILE A 102 -6.41 -1.58 2.17
N VAL A 103 -7.46 -2.09 1.52
CA VAL A 103 -8.06 -1.47 0.34
C VAL A 103 -8.50 -0.04 0.69
N ASP A 104 -9.25 0.13 1.77
CA ASP A 104 -9.73 1.42 2.27
C ASP A 104 -8.57 2.36 2.59
N LEU A 105 -7.53 1.84 3.28
CA LEU A 105 -6.34 2.63 3.59
C LEU A 105 -5.65 3.11 2.32
N VAL A 106 -5.45 2.24 1.32
CA VAL A 106 -4.76 2.59 0.08
C VAL A 106 -5.61 3.51 -0.81
N GLN A 107 -6.94 3.42 -0.75
CA GLN A 107 -7.82 4.36 -1.44
C GLN A 107 -7.63 5.82 -0.98
N LEU A 108 -7.17 6.05 0.25
CA LEU A 108 -6.84 7.40 0.73
C LEU A 108 -5.76 8.08 -0.13
N LEU A 109 -4.84 7.30 -0.73
CA LEU A 109 -3.82 7.83 -1.63
C LEU A 109 -4.42 8.50 -2.88
N TYR A 110 -5.63 8.13 -3.28
CA TYR A 110 -6.32 8.66 -4.46
C TYR A 110 -7.31 9.76 -4.08
N THR A 111 -7.97 9.63 -2.93
CA THR A 111 -8.96 10.62 -2.48
C THR A 111 -8.34 11.84 -1.82
N MET A 112 -7.16 11.70 -1.19
CA MET A 112 -6.48 12.77 -0.45
C MET A 112 -4.96 12.80 -0.72
N PRO A 113 -4.52 12.90 -1.99
CA PRO A 113 -3.09 12.85 -2.34
C PRO A 113 -2.26 13.98 -1.70
N GLU A 114 -2.89 15.14 -1.47
CA GLU A 114 -2.27 16.32 -0.86
C GLU A 114 -1.74 16.04 0.56
N LEU A 115 -2.42 15.18 1.32
CA LEU A 115 -2.01 14.80 2.68
C LEU A 115 -0.63 14.12 2.67
N PHE A 116 -0.33 13.35 1.63
CA PHE A 116 0.89 12.57 1.53
C PHE A 116 2.04 13.34 0.88
N LYS A 117 1.92 14.67 0.73
CA LYS A 117 3.06 15.53 0.39
C LYS A 117 4.05 15.63 1.54
N GLU A 118 3.56 15.50 2.78
CA GLU A 118 4.37 15.54 3.99
C GLU A 118 4.97 14.17 4.33
N THR A 119 6.28 14.15 4.58
CA THR A 119 7.02 12.95 4.99
C THR A 119 6.46 12.29 6.25
N GLY A 120 6.00 13.09 7.22
CA GLY A 120 5.36 12.59 8.44
C GLY A 120 4.11 11.77 8.14
N ALA A 121 3.21 12.30 7.31
CA ALA A 121 1.99 11.62 6.89
C ALA A 121 2.29 10.29 6.17
N GLN A 122 3.31 10.25 5.31
CA GLN A 122 3.77 9.03 4.65
C GLN A 122 4.25 7.98 5.67
N LYS A 123 5.09 8.36 6.64
CA LYS A 123 5.57 7.45 7.70
C LYS A 123 4.42 6.91 8.55
N ILE A 124 3.44 7.75 8.87
CA ILE A 124 2.24 7.37 9.63
C ILE A 124 1.40 6.38 8.81
N PHE A 125 1.14 6.67 7.54
CA PHE A 125 0.42 5.77 6.64
C PHE A 125 1.05 4.38 6.65
N LEU A 126 2.38 4.30 6.49
CA LEU A 126 3.09 3.01 6.52
C LEU A 126 2.98 2.31 7.87
N SER A 127 3.02 3.06 8.97
CA SER A 127 2.83 2.47 10.30
C SER A 127 1.43 1.86 10.46
N LYS A 128 0.39 2.51 9.89
CA LYS A 128 -0.98 2.01 9.89
C LYS A 128 -1.15 0.81 8.97
N PHE A 129 -0.48 0.83 7.81
CA PHE A 129 -0.39 -0.33 6.92
C PHE A 129 0.17 -1.55 7.66
N PHE A 130 1.34 -1.43 8.29
CA PHE A 130 1.97 -2.55 9.01
C PHE A 130 1.10 -3.07 10.16
N GLN A 131 0.43 -2.20 10.89
CA GLN A 131 -0.51 -2.60 11.94
C GLN A 131 -1.69 -3.40 11.40
N LYS A 132 -2.31 -2.94 10.30
CA LYS A 132 -3.46 -3.63 9.69
C LYS A 132 -3.10 -5.02 9.15
N ILE A 133 -1.85 -5.23 8.72
CA ILE A 133 -1.36 -6.56 8.32
C ILE A 133 -0.75 -7.36 9.49
N GLY A 134 -0.85 -6.86 10.73
CA GLY A 134 -0.38 -7.55 11.93
C GLY A 134 1.14 -7.64 12.07
N LEU A 135 1.90 -6.76 11.40
CA LEU A 135 3.36 -6.71 11.48
C LEU A 135 3.84 -5.65 12.47
N TYR A 136 4.72 -6.09 13.37
CA TYR A 136 5.31 -5.29 14.42
C TYR A 136 6.81 -5.62 14.54
N PRO A 137 7.66 -4.66 14.94
CA PRO A 137 9.05 -4.97 15.24
C PRO A 137 9.14 -5.89 16.47
N PHE A 138 10.12 -6.80 16.45
CA PHE A 138 10.34 -7.77 17.54
C PHE A 138 10.65 -7.10 18.89
N ASP A 139 11.40 -6.01 18.88
CA ASP A 139 11.88 -5.34 20.09
C ASP A 139 10.95 -4.19 20.51
N ARG A 140 9.75 -4.53 21.01
CA ARG A 140 8.79 -3.53 21.49
C ARG A 140 9.29 -2.76 22.73
N ALA A 141 10.18 -3.35 23.53
CA ALA A 141 10.70 -2.74 24.75
C ALA A 141 11.62 -1.53 24.47
N SER A 142 12.21 -1.48 23.28
CA SER A 142 13.03 -0.34 22.83
C SER A 142 12.26 0.94 22.50
N TYR A 143 10.93 0.95 22.57
CA TYR A 143 10.10 2.10 22.18
C TYR A 143 9.47 2.78 23.40
N ASP A 144 9.41 4.11 23.37
CA ASP A 144 8.77 4.96 24.37
C ASP A 144 7.26 4.67 24.43
N ALA A 145 6.71 4.62 25.64
CA ALA A 145 5.30 4.30 25.85
C ALA A 145 4.33 5.29 25.16
N ARG A 146 4.71 6.57 25.05
CA ARG A 146 3.90 7.58 24.34
C ARG A 146 3.94 7.34 22.83
N PHE A 147 5.11 6.98 22.30
CA PHE A 147 5.23 6.58 20.89
C PHE A 147 4.35 5.36 20.59
N LEU A 148 4.41 4.31 21.43
CA LEU A 148 3.58 3.13 21.24
C LEU A 148 2.08 3.45 21.33
N ARG A 149 1.65 4.28 22.28
CA ARG A 149 0.25 4.74 22.37
C ARG A 149 -0.18 5.53 21.14
N LEU A 150 0.71 6.33 20.55
CA LEU A 150 0.42 7.11 19.36
C LEU A 150 0.23 6.23 18.12
N ILE A 151 1.13 5.26 17.94
CA ILE A 151 1.11 4.39 16.76
C ILE A 151 0.02 3.32 16.88
N LEU A 152 -0.05 2.63 18.03
CA LEU A 152 -0.97 1.52 18.29
C LEU A 152 -2.34 1.94 18.80
N GLY A 153 -2.52 3.23 19.10
CA GLY A 153 -3.80 3.76 19.56
C GLY A 153 -4.89 3.61 18.49
N PRO A 154 -6.17 3.65 18.90
CA PRO A 154 -7.30 3.59 17.99
C PRO A 154 -7.14 4.64 16.87
N ASN A 155 -7.61 4.28 15.67
CA ASN A 155 -7.60 5.17 14.51
C ASN A 155 -8.65 6.26 14.71
N ASP A 156 -8.36 7.26 15.55
CA ASP A 156 -9.09 8.51 15.47
C ASP A 156 -8.71 9.18 14.15
N SER A 157 -9.69 9.30 13.26
CA SER A 157 -9.59 9.98 11.96
C SER A 157 -9.36 11.50 12.08
N SER A 158 -9.32 12.04 13.30
CA SER A 158 -9.09 13.45 13.60
C SER A 158 -7.61 13.82 13.85
N VAL A 159 -6.69 12.86 13.75
CA VAL A 159 -5.32 13.02 14.30
C VAL A 159 -4.31 13.54 13.26
N GLU A 160 -4.68 13.72 11.99
CA GLU A 160 -3.75 14.05 10.90
C GLU A 160 -3.03 15.41 11.10
N GLY A 161 -3.70 16.43 11.62
CA GLY A 161 -3.05 17.72 11.93
C GLY A 161 -2.20 17.73 13.21
N SER A 162 -2.41 16.77 14.12
CA SER A 162 -1.79 16.75 15.46
C SER A 162 -0.67 15.72 15.58
N LEU A 163 -0.61 14.73 14.69
CA LEU A 163 0.38 13.65 14.75
C LEU A 163 1.81 14.14 14.46
N SER A 164 2.00 15.06 13.53
CA SER A 164 3.31 15.66 13.21
C SER A 164 3.88 16.39 14.43
N GLU A 165 3.04 17.17 15.13
CA GLU A 165 3.42 17.83 16.39
C GLU A 165 3.67 16.81 17.51
N LYS A 166 2.86 15.76 17.61
CA LYS A 166 3.00 14.67 18.60
C LYS A 166 4.23 13.79 18.37
N LEU A 167 4.77 13.75 17.15
CA LEU A 167 5.98 13.01 16.79
C LEU A 167 7.28 13.80 16.99
N ALA A 168 7.20 15.04 17.48
CA ALA A 168 8.36 15.90 17.71
C ALA A 168 9.47 15.22 18.53
N GLY A 169 10.72 15.63 18.26
CA GLY A 169 11.91 15.10 18.92
C GLY A 169 12.21 13.65 18.53
N ASN A 170 12.31 12.74 19.51
CA ASN A 170 12.71 11.35 19.27
C ASN A 170 11.58 10.49 18.64
N GLY A 171 10.37 11.03 18.45
CA GLY A 171 9.24 10.31 17.87
C GLY A 171 9.50 9.88 16.42
N TYR A 172 10.02 10.78 15.58
CA TYR A 172 10.38 10.47 14.19
C TYR A 172 11.46 9.39 14.07
N LYS A 173 12.49 9.45 14.91
CA LYS A 173 13.56 8.42 14.94
C LYS A 173 13.00 7.06 15.34
N GLN A 174 12.11 7.03 16.33
CA GLN A 174 11.42 5.80 16.73
C GLN A 174 10.49 5.29 15.63
N LEU A 175 9.77 6.17 14.94
CA LEU A 175 8.91 5.80 13.82
C LEU A 175 9.71 5.16 12.69
N LYS A 176 10.83 5.75 12.31
CA LYS A 176 11.73 5.16 11.31
C LYS A 176 12.25 3.79 11.75
N ARG A 177 12.75 3.68 12.98
CA ARG A 177 13.22 2.38 13.52
C ARG A 177 12.11 1.34 13.52
N TRP A 178 10.89 1.74 13.85
CA TRP A 178 9.69 0.90 13.82
C TRP A 178 9.40 0.38 12.42
N LEU A 179 9.32 1.27 11.42
CA LEU A 179 9.05 0.91 10.02
C LEU A 179 10.12 -0.05 9.47
N LEU A 180 11.41 0.27 9.69
CA LEU A 180 12.51 -0.60 9.27
C LEU A 180 12.49 -1.95 10.00
N GLY A 181 12.09 -1.95 11.28
CA GLY A 181 11.88 -3.17 12.07
C GLY A 181 10.78 -4.05 11.47
N CYS A 182 9.64 -3.48 11.08
CA CYS A 182 8.56 -4.23 10.42
C CYS A 182 9.02 -4.82 9.07
N ILE A 183 9.74 -4.04 8.25
CA ILE A 183 10.22 -4.50 6.95
C ILE A 183 11.24 -5.64 7.10
N SER A 184 12.21 -5.47 8.00
CA SER A 184 13.25 -6.48 8.24
C SER A 184 12.71 -7.78 8.85
N ALA A 185 11.62 -7.70 9.61
CA ALA A 185 10.95 -8.87 10.18
C ALA A 185 10.16 -9.68 9.15
N HIS A 186 9.75 -9.08 8.03
CA HIS A 186 8.93 -9.76 7.04
C HIS A 186 9.77 -10.63 6.09
N PRO A 187 9.37 -11.89 5.79
CA PRO A 187 10.15 -12.79 4.93
C PRO A 187 10.49 -12.24 3.55
N TYR A 188 9.66 -11.35 3.00
CA TYR A 188 9.88 -10.75 1.68
C TYR A 188 10.40 -9.30 1.73
N GLY A 189 10.81 -8.78 2.90
CA GLY A 189 11.30 -7.41 3.03
C GLY A 189 12.49 -7.09 2.12
N TYR A 190 13.37 -8.06 1.87
CA TYR A 190 14.53 -7.92 0.98
C TYR A 190 14.15 -7.71 -0.50
N ARG A 191 12.90 -7.94 -0.90
CA ARG A 191 12.43 -7.77 -2.29
C ARG A 191 11.99 -6.35 -2.62
N LEU A 192 11.86 -5.48 -1.62
CA LEU A 192 11.49 -4.09 -1.81
C LEU A 192 12.62 -3.33 -2.51
N LYS A 193 12.35 -2.81 -3.70
CA LYS A 193 13.31 -2.00 -4.47
C LYS A 193 13.27 -0.54 -4.05
N THR A 194 12.17 -0.15 -3.42
CA THR A 194 11.88 1.21 -2.97
C THR A 194 12.35 1.49 -1.54
N ILE A 195 13.11 0.60 -0.90
CA ILE A 195 13.51 0.78 0.51
C ILE A 195 14.37 2.03 0.75
N ASP A 196 15.12 2.48 -0.25
CA ASP A 196 15.94 3.69 -0.15
C ASP A 196 15.10 4.96 -0.05
N PHE A 197 13.84 4.94 -0.48
CA PHE A 197 12.92 6.05 -0.24
C PHE A 197 12.76 6.30 1.27
N LEU A 198 12.57 5.24 2.08
CA LEU A 198 12.48 5.37 3.55
C LEU A 198 13.74 5.95 4.19
N LYS A 199 14.92 5.72 3.58
CA LYS A 199 16.17 6.30 4.06
C LYS A 199 16.26 7.80 3.78
N LYS A 200 15.70 8.25 2.64
CA LYS A 200 15.70 9.65 2.19
C LYS A 200 14.69 10.54 2.92
N LEU A 201 13.68 9.95 3.55
CA LEU A 201 12.67 10.64 4.37
C LEU A 201 13.23 11.36 5.63
N ASP A 202 14.55 11.33 5.86
CA ASP A 202 15.20 11.99 6.99
C ASP A 202 15.98 13.26 6.60
N VAL A 203 16.19 13.53 5.30
CA VAL A 203 17.07 14.63 4.85
C VAL A 203 16.34 15.97 4.83
N HIS A 204 15.02 15.99 5.03
CA HIS A 204 14.16 17.16 4.90
C HIS A 204 13.31 17.45 6.15
N GLU A 205 13.63 16.83 7.29
CA GLU A 205 13.09 17.15 8.62
C GLU A 205 14.22 17.76 9.48
#